data_AF-S7PRD0-F1
#
_entry.id   AF-S7PRD0-F1
#
_cell.length_a   1.000
_cell.length_b   1.000
_cell.length_c   1.000
_cell.angle_alpha   90.00
_cell.angle_beta   90.00
_cell.angle_gamma   90.00
#
_symmetry.space_group_name_H-M   'P 1'
#
loop_
_entity.id
_entity.type
_entity.pdbx_description
1 polymer ?
#
loop_
_entity_poly.entity_id
_entity_poly.type
_entity_poly.pdbx_seq_one_letter_code
_entity_poly.pdbx_strand_id
1 'polypeptide(L)'
;MEAIDGPTLEMLDIKDRPQEQQIDFITRLRHGLRAIRFAGIEQTDWHLNQILCPPDPRDPSLAPDIVFIDFAFALQNLGEEEGCPLHLDPRNLENALYDWGIDEDIMKSCWFEATEEEY
;
A
#
# COMPACT_ATOMS: atom_id res chain seq x y z
N MET A 1 -0.17 -11.21 -17.27
CA MET A 1 -0.65 -10.24 -16.26
C MET A 1 -2.15 -10.14 -16.44
N GLU A 2 -2.92 -10.10 -15.35
CA GLU A 2 -4.35 -9.80 -15.41
C GLU A 2 -4.54 -8.40 -15.99
N ALA A 3 -5.54 -8.21 -16.86
CA ALA A 3 -5.92 -6.88 -17.33
C ALA A 3 -6.81 -6.26 -16.24
N ILE A 4 -6.31 -5.20 -15.60
CA ILE A 4 -6.99 -4.54 -14.49
C ILE A 4 -7.36 -3.14 -14.94
N ASP A 5 -8.66 -2.87 -15.04
CA ASP A 5 -9.21 -1.59 -15.42
C ASP A 5 -9.44 -0.72 -14.17
N GLY A 6 -8.69 0.37 -14.04
CA GLY A 6 -8.86 1.32 -12.93
C GLY A 6 -7.86 2.46 -12.97
N PRO A 7 -8.16 3.60 -12.30
CA PRO A 7 -7.19 4.68 -12.13
C PRO A 7 -6.03 4.22 -11.24
N THR A 8 -4.89 4.90 -11.35
CA THR A 8 -3.85 4.80 -10.32
C THR A 8 -4.28 5.55 -9.05
N LEU A 9 -3.61 5.25 -7.93
CA LEU A 9 -3.84 5.98 -6.69
C LEU A 9 -3.56 7.48 -6.86
N GLU A 10 -2.56 7.86 -7.66
CA GLU A 10 -2.26 9.29 -7.93
C GLU A 10 -3.46 10.05 -8.51
N MET A 11 -4.26 9.38 -9.35
CA MET A 11 -5.42 9.97 -10.05
C MET A 11 -6.70 9.96 -9.21
N LEU A 12 -6.70 9.30 -8.05
CA LEU A 12 -7.89 9.22 -7.20
C LEU A 12 -8.07 10.46 -6.32
N ASP A 13 -9.32 10.62 -5.88
CA ASP A 13 -9.74 11.67 -4.97
C ASP A 13 -9.89 11.18 -3.52
N ILE A 14 -9.30 10.03 -3.15
CA ILE A 14 -9.53 9.42 -1.82
C ILE A 14 -9.18 10.40 -0.69
N LYS A 15 -8.13 11.22 -0.87
CA LYS A 15 -7.69 12.26 0.08
C LYS A 15 -8.71 13.38 0.31
N ASP A 16 -9.63 13.56 -0.64
CA ASP A 16 -10.70 14.54 -0.60
C ASP A 16 -12.04 13.92 -0.12
N ARG A 17 -12.09 12.60 0.09
CA ARG A 17 -13.28 11.88 0.56
C ARG A 17 -13.44 11.97 2.08
N PRO A 18 -14.62 11.62 2.64
CA PRO A 18 -14.82 11.59 4.09
C PRO A 18 -13.75 10.77 4.82
N GLN A 19 -13.36 11.23 6.01
CA GLN A 19 -12.28 10.64 6.80
C GLN A 19 -12.44 9.13 7.03
N GLU A 20 -13.66 8.65 7.22
CA GLU A 20 -13.96 7.21 7.38
C GLU A 20 -13.53 6.39 6.15
N GLN A 21 -13.73 6.93 4.94
CA GLN A 21 -13.32 6.25 3.70
C GLN A 21 -11.80 6.30 3.50
N GLN A 22 -11.16 7.40 3.93
CA GLN A 22 -9.70 7.51 3.93
C GLN A 22 -9.10 6.46 4.87
N ILE A 23 -9.60 6.37 6.10
CA ILE A 23 -9.15 5.39 7.10
C ILE A 23 -9.33 3.97 6.57
N ASP A 24 -10.50 3.62 6.02
CA ASP A 24 -10.74 2.30 5.44
C ASP A 24 -9.72 1.98 4.33
N PHE A 25 -9.55 2.90 3.37
CA PHE A 25 -8.65 2.71 2.25
C PHE A 25 -7.19 2.52 2.69
N ILE A 26 -6.68 3.41 3.56
CA ILE A 26 -5.31 3.35 4.08
C ILE A 26 -5.09 2.08 4.92
N THR A 27 -6.10 1.64 5.66
CA THR A 27 -6.06 0.38 6.41
C THR A 27 -5.89 -0.81 5.47
N ARG A 28 -6.69 -0.90 4.40
CA ARG A 28 -6.59 -1.97 3.39
C ARG A 28 -5.27 -1.91 2.63
N LEU A 29 -4.79 -0.72 2.28
CA LEU A 29 -3.49 -0.51 1.63
C LEU A 29 -2.35 -1.07 2.51
N ARG A 30 -2.37 -0.75 3.80
CA ARG A 30 -1.40 -1.25 4.77
C ARG A 30 -1.45 -2.77 4.91
N HIS A 31 -2.64 -3.38 4.95
CA HIS A 31 -2.76 -4.84 4.99
C HIS A 31 -2.16 -5.50 3.74
N GLY A 32 -2.39 -4.91 2.56
CA GLY A 32 -1.78 -5.35 1.33
C GLY A 32 -0.24 -5.28 1.36
N LEU A 33 0.30 -4.16 1.84
CA LEU A 33 1.74 -4.00 2.04
C LEU A 33 2.31 -5.04 3.02
N ARG A 34 1.61 -5.29 4.13
CA ARG A 34 1.99 -6.32 5.11
C ARG A 34 2.06 -7.71 4.47
N ALA A 35 1.09 -8.06 3.63
CA ALA A 35 1.09 -9.34 2.92
C ALA A 35 2.29 -9.50 1.98
N ILE A 36 2.65 -8.44 1.24
CA ILE A 36 3.83 -8.42 0.34
C ILE A 36 5.12 -8.61 1.16
N ARG A 37 5.25 -7.88 2.27
CA ARG A 37 6.43 -7.98 3.15
C ARG A 37 6.53 -9.35 3.80
N PHE A 38 5.42 -9.90 4.29
CA PHE A 38 5.37 -11.26 4.85
C PHE A 38 5.81 -12.32 3.83
N ALA A 39 5.54 -12.10 2.54
CA ALA A 39 6.02 -12.95 1.46
C ALA A 39 7.52 -12.77 1.11
N GLY A 40 8.26 -11.98 1.87
CA GLY A 40 9.68 -11.73 1.62
C GLY A 40 9.93 -10.73 0.50
N ILE A 41 8.91 -9.98 0.04
CA ILE A 41 9.03 -9.08 -1.11
C ILE A 41 9.23 -7.64 -0.63
N GLU A 42 10.28 -6.99 -1.14
CA GLU A 42 10.56 -5.57 -0.95
C GLU A 42 10.43 -4.84 -2.29
N GLN A 43 9.40 -4.00 -2.41
CA GLN A 43 9.29 -3.07 -3.53
C GLN A 43 10.20 -1.87 -3.25
N THR A 44 11.26 -1.72 -4.05
CA THR A 44 12.29 -0.70 -3.84
C THR A 44 11.91 0.67 -4.36
N ASP A 45 10.84 0.74 -5.15
CA ASP A 45 10.51 1.90 -5.98
C ASP A 45 9.07 2.38 -5.78
N TRP A 46 8.61 2.54 -4.53
CA TRP A 46 7.22 2.91 -4.25
C TRP A 46 6.80 4.24 -4.89
N HIS A 47 5.83 4.18 -5.81
CA HIS A 47 5.14 5.33 -6.37
C HIS A 47 3.62 5.09 -6.39
N LEU A 48 2.82 6.15 -6.23
CA LEU A 48 1.35 6.02 -6.24
C LEU A 48 0.81 5.48 -7.57
N ASN A 49 1.56 5.63 -8.66
CA ASN A 49 1.24 5.07 -9.97
C ASN A 49 1.41 3.55 -10.07
N GLN A 50 2.05 2.92 -9.09
CA GLN A 50 2.19 1.46 -8.99
C GLN A 50 1.07 0.83 -8.16
N ILE A 51 0.05 1.61 -7.81
CA ILE A 51 -1.14 1.13 -7.10
C ILE A 51 -2.33 1.44 -8.00
N LEU A 52 -2.97 0.41 -8.53
CA LEU A 52 -4.25 0.53 -9.23
C LEU A 52 -5.38 0.45 -8.23
N CYS A 53 -6.41 1.24 -8.47
CA CYS A 53 -7.57 1.32 -7.61
C CYS A 53 -8.87 1.13 -8.40
N PRO A 54 -9.13 -0.10 -8.89
CA PRO A 54 -10.36 -0.39 -9.61
C PRO A 54 -11.59 -0.15 -8.70
N PRO A 55 -12.69 0.42 -9.23
CA PRO A 55 -13.90 0.60 -8.45
C PRO A 55 -14.48 -0.76 -8.04
N ASP A 56 -15.10 -0.85 -6.86
CA ASP A 56 -15.78 -2.08 -6.45
C ASP A 56 -16.88 -2.41 -7.47
N PRO A 57 -16.85 -3.61 -8.10
CA PRO A 57 -17.79 -3.97 -9.15
C PRO A 57 -19.24 -4.09 -8.65
N ARG A 58 -19.45 -4.18 -7.33
CA ARG A 58 -20.76 -4.29 -6.70
C ARG A 58 -21.34 -2.92 -6.35
N ASP A 59 -20.49 -1.98 -5.93
CA ASP A 59 -20.90 -0.63 -5.55
C ASP A 59 -19.77 0.40 -5.72
N PRO A 60 -19.80 1.22 -6.79
CA PRO A 60 -18.80 2.26 -7.04
C PRO A 60 -18.72 3.37 -5.99
N SER A 61 -19.70 3.47 -5.08
CA SER A 61 -19.69 4.44 -3.98
C SER A 61 -18.81 4.00 -2.80
N LEU A 62 -18.44 2.71 -2.75
CA LEU A 62 -17.51 2.18 -1.77
C LEU A 62 -16.08 2.58 -2.11
N ALA A 63 -15.19 2.43 -1.13
CA ALA A 63 -13.77 2.63 -1.34
C ALA A 63 -13.24 1.58 -2.34
N PRO A 64 -12.41 1.98 -3.32
CA PRO A 64 -11.98 1.10 -4.40
C PRO A 64 -11.14 -0.07 -3.89
N ASP A 65 -11.01 -1.12 -4.70
CA ASP A 65 -10.06 -2.21 -4.47
C ASP A 65 -8.62 -1.71 -4.66
N ILE A 66 -7.64 -2.50 -4.22
CA ILE A 66 -6.22 -2.12 -4.24
C ILE A 66 -5.43 -3.22 -4.91
N VAL A 67 -4.67 -2.85 -5.94
CA VAL A 67 -3.78 -3.76 -6.66
C VAL A 67 -2.41 -3.13 -6.77
N PHE A 68 -1.42 -3.79 -6.19
CA PHE A 68 -0.01 -3.44 -6.38
C PHE A 68 0.48 -4.00 -7.72
N ILE A 69 1.16 -3.17 -8.50
CA ILE A 69 1.71 -3.53 -9.79
C ILE A 69 3.20 -3.19 -9.86
N ASP A 70 3.81 -3.55 -10.99
CA ASP A 70 5.19 -3.18 -11.34
C ASP A 70 6.27 -3.64 -10.33
N PHE A 71 6.30 -4.94 -10.06
CA PHE A 71 7.35 -5.56 -9.25
C PHE A 71 8.65 -5.84 -10.02
N ALA A 72 8.90 -5.15 -11.15
CA ALA A 72 10.05 -5.43 -12.01
C ALA A 72 11.40 -5.22 -11.31
N PHE A 73 11.45 -4.33 -10.32
CA PHE A 73 12.64 -4.03 -9.52
C PHE A 73 12.52 -4.51 -8.05
N ALA A 74 11.46 -5.26 -7.73
CA ALA A 74 11.27 -5.75 -6.37
C ALA A 74 12.33 -6.80 -6.02
N LEU A 75 12.82 -6.75 -4.78
CA LEU A 75 13.70 -7.75 -4.22
C LEU A 75 12.86 -8.83 -3.53
N GLN A 76 13.33 -10.08 -3.59
CA GLN A 76 12.71 -11.19 -2.86
C GLN A 76 13.75 -11.86 -1.97
N ASN A 77 13.47 -11.91 -0.67
CA ASN A 77 14.23 -12.71 0.28
C ASN A 77 13.64 -14.12 0.33
N LEU A 78 14.44 -15.12 -0.08
CA LEU A 78 14.06 -16.53 -0.11
C LEU A 78 14.44 -17.31 1.16
N GLY A 79 15.00 -16.63 2.18
CA GLY A 79 15.28 -17.23 3.49
C GLY A 79 16.57 -18.07 3.58
N GLU A 80 17.60 -17.81 2.76
CA GLU A 80 18.92 -18.39 2.98
C GLU A 80 19.63 -17.70 4.16
N GLU A 81 20.36 -18.44 4.99
CA GLU A 81 20.86 -18.11 6.36
C GLU A 81 21.58 -16.76 6.60
N GLU A 82 21.87 -15.96 5.56
CA GLU A 82 22.38 -14.58 5.66
C GLU A 82 21.43 -13.54 5.04
N GLY A 83 20.16 -13.93 4.88
CA GLY A 83 19.11 -13.17 4.21
C GLY A 83 19.02 -11.78 4.83
N CYS A 84 19.37 -10.77 4.03
CA CYS A 84 19.27 -9.38 4.42
C CYS A 84 17.88 -9.17 5.02
N PRO A 85 17.76 -8.80 6.31
CA PRO A 85 16.46 -8.52 6.89
C PRO A 85 15.82 -7.48 5.99
N LEU A 86 14.60 -7.74 5.51
CA LEU A 86 13.83 -6.78 4.71
C LEU A 86 14.00 -5.43 5.40
N HIS A 87 14.42 -4.39 4.67
CA HIS A 87 14.57 -3.08 5.28
C HIS A 87 13.29 -2.81 6.06
N LEU A 88 13.45 -2.59 7.37
CA LEU A 88 12.37 -2.68 8.35
C LEU A 88 11.24 -1.69 8.09
N ASP A 89 11.46 -0.73 7.18
CA ASP A 89 10.72 0.49 7.15
C ASP A 89 9.92 0.71 5.86
N PRO A 90 8.58 0.69 5.92
CA PRO A 90 7.71 1.06 4.81
C PRO A 90 7.68 2.58 4.53
N ARG A 91 8.61 3.34 5.13
CA ARG A 91 8.75 4.80 5.03
C ARG A 91 8.54 5.35 3.62
N ASN A 92 8.96 4.65 2.57
CA ASN A 92 8.80 5.16 1.20
C ASN A 92 7.33 5.31 0.79
N LEU A 93 6.47 4.30 1.03
CA LEU A 93 5.05 4.42 0.71
C LEU A 93 4.33 5.37 1.68
N GLU A 94 4.73 5.35 2.95
CA GLU A 94 4.21 6.29 3.95
C GLU A 94 4.48 7.75 3.57
N ASN A 95 5.72 8.08 3.21
CA ASN A 95 6.11 9.41 2.74
C ASN A 95 5.34 9.79 1.47
N ALA A 96 5.17 8.85 0.53
CA ALA A 96 4.38 9.11 -0.67
C ALA A 96 2.92 9.45 -0.36
N LEU A 97 2.31 8.84 0.67
CA LEU A 97 0.95 9.15 1.11
C LEU A 97 0.86 10.53 1.77
N TYR A 98 1.85 10.91 2.58
CA TYR A 98 1.94 12.27 3.14
C TYR A 98 2.11 13.33 2.04
N ASP A 99 3.06 13.12 1.11
CA ASP A 99 3.32 14.05 -0.01
C ASP A 99 2.10 14.21 -0.92
N TRP A 100 1.29 13.15 -1.03
CA TRP A 100 0.04 13.18 -1.77
C TRP A 100 -1.07 13.99 -1.09
N GLY A 101 -1.04 14.08 0.25
CA GLY A 101 -1.95 14.89 1.05
C GLY A 101 -2.83 14.12 2.04
N ILE A 102 -2.49 12.88 2.43
CA ILE A 102 -3.18 12.22 3.54
C ILE A 102 -2.77 12.87 4.85
N ASP A 103 -3.77 13.20 5.69
CA ASP A 103 -3.55 13.87 6.96
C ASP A 103 -2.79 12.99 7.98
N GLU A 104 -1.95 13.64 8.79
CA GLU A 104 -1.15 12.98 9.83
C GLU A 104 -2.01 12.25 10.88
N ASP A 105 -3.16 12.80 11.23
CA ASP A 105 -4.08 12.19 12.20
C ASP A 105 -4.73 10.92 11.61
N ILE A 106 -5.01 10.91 10.30
CA ILE A 106 -5.50 9.72 9.60
C ILE A 106 -4.42 8.65 9.60
N MET A 107 -3.19 9.00 9.21
CA MET A 107 -2.07 8.06 9.20
C MET A 107 -1.82 7.49 10.61
N LYS A 108 -1.74 8.32 11.66
CA LYS A 108 -1.59 7.83 13.04
C LYS A 108 -2.70 6.88 13.49
N SER A 109 -3.92 7.06 12.98
CA SER A 109 -5.08 6.25 13.36
C SER A 109 -5.13 4.86 12.73
N CYS A 110 -4.40 4.61 11.63
CA CYS A 110 -4.52 3.35 10.87
C CYS A 110 -3.20 2.79 10.31
N TRP A 111 -2.14 3.58 10.32
CA TRP A 111 -0.79 3.24 9.86
C TRP A 111 0.13 2.88 11.03
N PHE A 112 -0.23 1.85 11.80
CA PHE A 112 0.56 1.44 12.98
C PHE A 112 1.89 0.77 12.55
N GLU A 113 2.91 0.83 13.40
CA GLU A 113 4.17 0.10 13.21
C GLU A 113 3.91 -1.41 13.03
N ALA A 114 4.70 -2.05 12.15
CA ALA A 114 4.71 -3.50 12.06
C ALA A 114 5.33 -4.03 13.36
N THR A 115 4.54 -4.68 14.20
CA THR A 115 5.04 -5.19 15.49
C THR A 115 6.07 -6.30 15.23
N GLU A 116 7.15 -6.32 16.02
CA GLU A 116 8.22 -7.32 15.93
C GLU A 116 7.71 -8.78 16.04
N GLU A 117 6.52 -9.00 16.63
CA GLU A 117 5.86 -10.32 16.70
C GLU A 117 5.32 -10.84 15.35
N GLU A 118 5.47 -10.09 14.26
CA GLU A 118 5.09 -10.50 12.91
C GLU A 118 6.24 -11.15 12.09
N TYR A 119 7.39 -11.40 12.73
CA TYR A 119 8.57 -12.06 12.14
C TYR A 119 8.82 -13.45 12.74
#